data_AF-A0A1M7D014-F1
#
_entry.id   AF-A0A1M7D014-F1
#
_cell.length_a   1.000
_cell.length_b   1.000
_cell.length_c   1.000
_cell.angle_alpha   90.00
_cell.angle_beta   90.00
_cell.angle_gamma   90.00
#
_symmetry.space_group_name_H-M   'P 1'
#
loop_
_entity.id
_entity.type
_entity.pdbx_description
1 polymer ?
#
loop_
_entity_poly.entity_id
_entity_poly.type
_entity_poly.pdbx_seq_one_letter_code
_entity_poly.pdbx_strand_id
1 'polypeptide(L)'
;MKRLIRKAAAHAAFTIRRLVLAIPTLLLISPAIFLLLELAPGDPMAQVPLTVPPDVREKMRLALGLGGPTHIRFLKWTWQFFVIEPLVFADWLFGSDLAGGQQRVLRWPFRSPVMDVVVQRMPQTLWVVAMSYVVGVLIALPIGI
;
A
#
# COMPACT_ATOMS: atom_id res chain seq x y z
N MET A 1 9.55 -33.50 17.26
CA MET A 1 8.36 -32.80 16.72
C MET A 1 7.92 -31.56 17.52
N LYS A 2 7.54 -31.67 18.82
CA LYS A 2 7.02 -30.54 19.64
C LYS A 2 7.94 -29.30 19.76
N ARG A 3 9.26 -29.46 19.64
CA ARG A 3 10.24 -28.35 19.65
C ARG A 3 10.24 -27.54 18.35
N LEU A 4 9.99 -28.17 17.20
CA LEU A 4 9.95 -27.50 15.89
C LEU A 4 8.68 -26.65 15.75
N ILE A 5 7.53 -27.20 16.16
CA ILE A 5 6.24 -26.49 16.12
C ILE A 5 6.27 -25.25 17.03
N ARG A 6 6.88 -25.34 18.23
CA ARG A 6 7.04 -24.19 19.13
C ARG A 6 7.94 -23.09 18.57
N LYS A 7 9.03 -23.46 17.88
CA LYS A 7 9.90 -22.47 17.21
C LYS A 7 9.16 -21.77 16.08
N ALA A 8 8.47 -22.52 15.22
CA ALA A 8 7.68 -21.96 14.13
C ALA A 8 6.60 -20.99 14.64
N ALA A 9 5.85 -21.37 15.67
CA ALA A 9 4.86 -20.51 16.31
C ALA A 9 5.49 -19.25 16.93
N ALA A 10 6.68 -19.36 17.54
CA ALA A 10 7.40 -18.22 18.08
C ALA A 10 7.88 -17.25 16.99
N HIS A 11 8.36 -17.75 15.85
CA HIS A 11 8.75 -16.92 14.70
C HIS A 11 7.53 -16.22 14.07
N ALA A 12 6.40 -16.92 13.95
CA ALA A 12 5.15 -16.34 13.45
C ALA A 12 4.64 -15.24 14.41
N ALA A 13 4.61 -15.51 15.71
CA ALA A 13 4.21 -14.54 16.72
C ALA A 13 5.12 -13.31 16.74
N PHE A 14 6.45 -13.50 16.58
CA PHE A 14 7.40 -12.39 16.46
C PHE A 14 7.15 -11.54 15.22
N THR A 15 6.90 -12.18 14.08
CA THR A 15 6.62 -11.50 12.81
C THR A 15 5.32 -10.70 12.90
N ILE A 16 4.25 -11.30 13.42
CA ILE A 16 2.97 -10.62 13.63
C ILE A 16 3.13 -9.44 14.60
N ARG A 17 3.82 -9.63 15.73
CA ARG A 17 4.10 -8.56 16.69
C ARG A 17 4.84 -7.40 16.02
N ARG A 18 5.83 -7.68 15.17
CA ARG A 18 6.60 -6.66 14.44
C ARG A 18 5.74 -5.90 13.43
N LEU A 19 4.86 -6.61 12.71
CA LEU A 19 3.92 -5.98 11.77
C LEU A 19 2.93 -5.07 12.49
N VAL A 20 2.37 -5.53 13.61
CA VAL A 20 1.44 -4.72 14.42
C VAL A 20 2.15 -3.48 14.99
N LEU A 21 3.40 -3.61 15.44
CA LEU A 21 4.20 -2.47 15.91
C LEU A 21 4.57 -1.48 14.79
N ALA A 22 4.60 -1.91 13.53
CA ALA A 22 4.86 -1.01 12.41
C ALA A 22 3.68 -0.07 12.12
N ILE A 23 2.44 -0.48 12.42
CA ILE A 23 1.23 0.32 12.18
C ILE A 23 1.28 1.67 12.90
N PRO A 24 1.49 1.78 14.23
CA PRO A 24 1.55 3.06 14.91
C PRO A 24 2.73 3.92 14.44
N THR A 25 3.88 3.32 14.09
CA THR A 25 5.01 4.06 13.52
C THR A 25 4.64 4.70 12.17
N LEU A 26 3.99 3.93 11.29
CA LEU A 26 3.53 4.44 10.01
C LEU A 26 2.47 5.52 10.17
N LEU A 27 1.53 5.35 11.09
CA LEU A 27 0.51 6.37 11.42
C LEU A 27 1.10 7.64 12.03
N LEU A 28 2.24 7.57 12.71
CA LEU A 28 2.92 8.74 13.26
C LEU A 28 3.67 9.53 12.18
N ILE A 29 4.26 8.83 11.20
CA ILE A 29 5.00 9.45 10.10
C ILE A 29 4.05 9.91 8.98
N SER A 30 2.88 9.28 8.83
CA SER A 30 1.95 9.58 7.73
C SER A 30 1.42 11.03 7.70
N PRO A 31 1.16 11.74 8.82
CA PRO A 31 0.77 13.15 8.79
C PRO A 31 1.87 14.02 8.18
N ALA A 32 3.13 13.73 8.47
CA ALA A 32 4.26 14.47 7.90
C ALA A 32 4.34 14.29 6.38
N ILE A 33 4.18 13.04 5.89
CA ILE A 33 4.12 12.75 4.46
C ILE A 33 2.91 13.43 3.82
N PHE A 34 1.75 13.38 4.47
CA PHE A 34 0.52 13.99 3.96
C PHE A 34 0.65 15.50 3.84
N LEU A 35 1.17 16.17 4.88
CA LEU A 35 1.45 17.61 4.86
C LEU A 35 2.44 17.96 3.75
N LEU A 36 3.49 17.15 3.57
CA LEU A 36 4.46 17.36 2.49
C LEU A 36 3.80 17.23 1.10
N LEU A 37 2.87 16.29 0.92
CA LEU A 37 2.10 16.15 -0.32
C LEU A 37 1.08 17.29 -0.52
N GLU A 38 0.49 17.83 0.55
CA GLU A 38 -0.46 18.95 0.46
C GLU A 38 0.23 20.29 0.18
N LEU A 39 1.44 20.47 0.69
CA LEU A 39 2.29 21.62 0.41
C LEU A 39 2.98 21.53 -0.96
N ALA A 40 3.02 20.34 -1.56
CA ALA A 40 3.58 20.17 -2.89
C ALA A 40 2.71 20.91 -3.93
N PRO A 41 3.30 21.73 -4.81
CA PRO A 41 2.55 22.43 -5.83
C PRO A 41 2.00 21.44 -6.88
N GLY A 42 0.68 21.28 -6.92
CA GLY A 42 0.00 20.48 -7.95
C GLY A 42 -1.44 20.10 -7.59
N ASP A 43 -2.42 20.50 -8.40
CA ASP A 43 -3.80 20.08 -8.23
C ASP A 43 -3.96 18.58 -8.61
N PRO A 44 -4.48 17.72 -7.73
CA PRO A 44 -4.80 16.31 -8.06
C PRO A 44 -5.76 16.18 -9.24
N MET A 45 -6.53 17.22 -9.54
CA MET A 45 -7.40 17.30 -10.70
C MET A 45 -6.78 17.97 -11.93
N ALA A 46 -5.54 18.49 -11.86
CA ALA A 46 -4.89 19.19 -12.97
C ALA A 46 -4.79 18.34 -14.25
N GLN A 47 -4.70 17.02 -14.08
CA GLN A 47 -4.58 16.06 -15.18
C GLN A 47 -5.93 15.46 -15.61
N VAL A 48 -7.08 15.95 -15.10
CA VAL A 48 -8.40 15.51 -15.59
C VAL A 48 -8.57 16.11 -16.98
N PRO A 49 -8.80 15.29 -18.02
CA PRO A 49 -9.13 15.81 -19.34
C PRO A 49 -10.32 16.77 -19.26
N LEU A 50 -10.24 17.91 -19.93
CA LEU A 50 -11.33 18.89 -19.93
C LEU A 50 -12.63 18.34 -20.54
N THR A 51 -12.56 17.22 -21.24
CA THR A 51 -13.69 16.45 -21.80
C THR A 51 -14.58 15.82 -20.74
N VAL A 52 -14.12 15.68 -19.49
CA VAL A 52 -14.97 15.21 -18.39
C VAL A 52 -15.96 16.31 -18.00
N PRO A 53 -17.28 16.00 -18.01
CA PRO A 53 -18.32 16.95 -17.61
C PRO A 53 -18.04 17.62 -16.26
N PRO A 54 -18.35 18.92 -16.11
CA PRO A 54 -18.02 19.69 -14.92
C PRO A 54 -18.70 19.15 -13.65
N ASP A 55 -19.90 18.57 -13.78
CA ASP A 55 -20.63 17.94 -12.69
C ASP A 55 -19.94 16.67 -12.17
N VAL A 56 -19.39 15.85 -13.07
CA VAL A 56 -18.61 14.66 -12.71
C VAL A 56 -17.29 15.07 -12.07
N ARG A 57 -16.65 16.11 -12.59
CA ARG A 57 -15.40 16.65 -12.02
C ARG A 57 -15.59 17.13 -10.59
N GLU A 58 -16.69 17.84 -10.31
CA GLU A 58 -16.99 18.30 -8.96
C GLU A 58 -17.31 17.14 -8.00
N LYS A 59 -18.06 16.12 -8.47
CA LYS A 59 -18.28 14.89 -7.70
C LYS A 59 -16.96 14.19 -7.36
N MET A 60 -16.02 14.11 -8.30
CA MET A 60 -14.70 13.55 -8.05
C MET A 60 -13.90 14.40 -7.05
N ARG A 61 -14.03 15.74 -7.11
CA ARG A 61 -13.37 16.68 -6.18
C ARG A 61 -13.86 16.44 -4.75
N LEU A 62 -15.17 16.36 -4.57
CA LEU A 62 -15.80 16.06 -3.28
C LEU A 62 -15.47 14.65 -2.77
N ALA A 63 -15.41 13.65 -3.66
CA ALA A 63 -15.03 12.28 -3.31
C ALA A 63 -13.60 12.23 -2.75
N LEU A 64 -12.66 12.96 -3.35
CA LEU A 64 -11.28 13.08 -2.85
C LEU A 64 -11.16 13.99 -1.60
N GLY A 65 -12.25 14.61 -1.14
CA GLY A 65 -12.23 15.57 -0.03
C GLY A 65 -11.53 16.88 -0.39
N LEU A 66 -11.35 17.16 -1.69
CA LEU A 66 -10.78 18.40 -2.18
C LEU A 66 -11.79 19.53 -1.98
N GLY A 67 -11.38 20.61 -1.31
CA GLY A 67 -12.25 21.71 -0.92
C GLY A 67 -12.82 21.63 0.51
N GLY A 68 -12.59 20.52 1.23
CA GLY A 68 -12.93 20.39 2.65
C GLY A 68 -11.73 20.66 3.58
N PRO A 69 -11.95 20.70 4.91
CA PRO A 69 -10.89 20.81 5.89
C PRO A 69 -9.82 19.72 5.75
N THR A 70 -8.55 20.11 5.87
CA THR A 70 -7.37 19.24 5.70
C THR A 70 -7.42 17.97 6.55
N HIS A 71 -7.89 18.05 7.80
CA HIS A 71 -8.00 16.90 8.69
C HIS A 71 -8.99 15.83 8.18
N ILE A 72 -10.10 16.23 7.54
CA ILE A 72 -11.08 15.28 6.97
C ILE A 72 -10.44 14.52 5.80
N ARG A 73 -9.66 15.24 4.97
CA ARG A 73 -8.94 14.65 3.84
C ARG A 73 -7.87 13.67 4.30
N PHE A 74 -7.13 14.02 5.35
CA PHE A 74 -6.16 13.12 5.98
C PHE A 74 -6.83 11.85 6.52
N LEU A 75 -7.97 11.97 7.21
CA LEU A 75 -8.70 10.81 7.74
C LEU A 75 -9.22 9.89 6.62
N LYS A 76 -9.80 10.47 5.56
CA LYS A 76 -10.23 9.70 4.37
C LYS A 76 -9.06 8.97 3.74
N TRP A 77 -7.94 9.66 3.53
CA TRP A 77 -6.72 9.07 2.95
C TRP A 77 -6.14 7.96 3.85
N THR A 78 -6.11 8.18 5.17
CA THR A 78 -5.63 7.19 6.15
C THR A 78 -6.50 5.93 6.11
N TRP A 79 -7.82 6.08 6.06
CA TRP A 79 -8.73 4.94 5.91
C TRP A 79 -8.49 4.17 4.59
N GLN A 80 -8.38 4.89 3.47
CA GLN A 80 -8.12 4.27 2.18
C GLN A 80 -6.78 3.51 2.16
N PHE A 81 -5.72 4.10 2.72
CA PHE A 81 -4.38 3.52 2.70
C PHE A 81 -4.22 2.35 3.67
N PHE A 82 -4.70 2.47 4.91
CA PHE A 82 -4.48 1.46 5.96
C PHE A 82 -5.56 0.38 6.04
N VAL A 83 -6.73 0.59 5.43
CA VAL A 83 -7.84 -0.38 5.49
C VAL A 83 -8.20 -0.88 4.10
N ILE A 84 -8.48 0.02 3.16
CA ILE A 84 -9.00 -0.38 1.83
C ILE A 84 -7.93 -1.04 0.97
N GLU A 85 -6.75 -0.44 0.82
CA GLU A 85 -5.69 -1.04 0.01
C GLU A 85 -5.28 -2.44 0.53
N PRO A 86 -5.11 -2.69 1.85
CA PRO A 86 -4.87 -4.04 2.37
C PRO A 86 -6.01 -5.02 2.10
N LEU A 87 -7.27 -4.58 2.15
CA LEU A 87 -8.41 -5.43 1.77
C LEU A 87 -8.35 -5.80 0.29
N VAL A 88 -8.03 -4.85 -0.60
CA VAL A 88 -7.87 -5.13 -2.03
C VAL A 88 -6.70 -6.09 -2.28
N PHE A 89 -5.62 -5.98 -1.52
CA PHE A 89 -4.52 -6.94 -1.59
C PHE A 89 -4.96 -8.35 -1.15
N ALA A 90 -5.76 -8.43 -0.08
CA ALA A 90 -6.35 -9.69 0.35
C ALA A 90 -7.29 -10.27 -0.71
N ASP A 91 -8.12 -9.44 -1.34
CA ASP A 91 -8.99 -9.82 -2.45
C ASP A 91 -8.17 -10.34 -3.64
N TRP A 92 -7.06 -9.68 -3.98
CA TRP A 92 -6.15 -10.17 -5.01
C TRP A 92 -5.51 -11.52 -4.64
N LEU A 93 -5.14 -11.71 -3.37
CA LEU A 93 -4.44 -12.91 -2.90
C LEU A 93 -5.38 -14.12 -2.77
N PHE A 94 -6.61 -13.90 -2.30
CA PHE A 94 -7.57 -14.94 -1.95
C PHE A 94 -8.74 -15.06 -2.93
N GLY A 95 -8.85 -14.16 -3.91
CA GLY A 95 -9.96 -14.10 -4.85
C GLY A 95 -11.29 -13.71 -4.22
N SER A 96 -11.27 -12.99 -3.09
CA SER A 96 -12.46 -12.46 -2.42
C SER A 96 -12.91 -11.10 -2.99
N ASP A 97 -14.10 -10.64 -2.59
CA ASP A 97 -14.63 -9.30 -2.92
C ASP A 97 -15.00 -8.56 -1.63
N LEU A 98 -14.02 -8.38 -0.74
CA LEU A 98 -14.20 -7.71 0.55
C LEU A 98 -14.14 -6.18 0.41
N ALA A 99 -13.40 -5.67 -0.57
CA ALA A 99 -13.25 -4.25 -0.83
C ALA A 99 -14.46 -3.63 -1.56
N GLY A 100 -15.31 -4.43 -2.23
CA GLY A 100 -16.64 -4.04 -2.70
C GLY A 100 -16.69 -2.76 -3.56
N GLY A 101 -15.62 -2.45 -4.30
CA GLY A 101 -15.54 -1.25 -5.15
C GLY A 101 -15.40 0.08 -4.39
N GLN A 102 -14.99 0.06 -3.12
CA GLN A 102 -14.75 1.29 -2.35
C GLN A 102 -13.67 2.18 -2.98
N GLN A 103 -13.70 3.47 -2.64
CA GLN A 103 -12.75 4.44 -3.19
C GLN A 103 -11.32 4.11 -2.76
N ARG A 104 -10.45 3.88 -3.75
CA ARG A 104 -9.06 3.47 -3.58
C ARG A 104 -8.10 4.66 -3.59
N VAL A 105 -6.90 4.46 -3.05
CA VAL A 105 -5.83 5.45 -3.10
C VAL A 105 -5.32 5.54 -4.54
N LEU A 106 -5.48 6.70 -5.16
CA LEU A 106 -5.04 6.94 -6.53
C LEU A 106 -3.65 7.55 -6.57
N ARG A 107 -2.85 7.16 -7.55
CA ARG A 107 -1.59 7.85 -7.88
C ARG A 107 -1.87 9.16 -8.61
N TRP A 108 -1.27 10.25 -8.15
CA TRP A 108 -1.49 11.62 -8.68
C TRP A 108 -1.31 11.76 -10.21
N PRO A 109 -0.28 11.16 -10.85
CA PRO A 109 -0.06 11.36 -12.29
C PRO A 109 -0.77 10.36 -13.21
N PHE A 110 -1.22 9.21 -12.70
CA PHE A 110 -1.71 8.12 -13.56
C PHE A 110 -3.06 7.55 -13.16
N ARG A 111 -3.61 7.97 -12.01
CA ARG A 111 -4.87 7.48 -11.41
C ARG A 111 -5.00 5.97 -11.36
N SER A 112 -3.89 5.25 -11.48
CA SER A 112 -3.86 3.82 -11.19
C SER A 112 -3.97 3.66 -9.68
N PRO A 113 -4.85 2.79 -9.18
CA PRO A 113 -4.87 2.42 -7.78
C PRO A 113 -3.49 1.94 -7.31
N VAL A 114 -3.12 2.26 -6.07
CA VAL A 114 -1.76 2.01 -5.58
C VAL A 114 -1.45 0.51 -5.55
N MET A 115 -2.36 -0.35 -5.06
CA MET A 115 -2.10 -1.80 -5.01
C MET A 115 -1.93 -2.43 -6.39
N ASP A 116 -2.56 -1.92 -7.45
CA ASP A 116 -2.44 -2.52 -8.79
C ASP A 116 -0.98 -2.42 -9.27
N VAL A 117 -0.35 -1.27 -9.02
CA VAL A 117 1.06 -1.07 -9.38
C VAL A 117 2.00 -1.84 -8.47
N VAL A 118 1.64 -2.01 -7.18
CA VAL A 118 2.42 -2.87 -6.27
C VAL A 118 2.41 -4.30 -6.81
N VAL A 119 1.23 -4.84 -7.09
CA VAL A 119 1.03 -6.20 -7.63
C VAL A 119 1.77 -6.39 -8.94
N GLN A 120 1.69 -5.43 -9.87
CA GLN A 120 2.43 -5.49 -11.14
C GLN A 120 3.95 -5.54 -10.95
N ARG A 121 4.48 -4.96 -9.87
CA ARG A 121 5.92 -4.91 -9.60
C ARG A 121 6.42 -6.07 -8.74
N MET A 122 5.53 -6.77 -8.02
CA MET A 122 5.90 -7.89 -7.15
C MET A 122 6.66 -9.03 -7.86
N PRO A 123 6.28 -9.47 -9.09
CA PRO A 123 7.02 -10.54 -9.77
C PRO A 123 8.49 -10.19 -9.99
N GLN A 124 8.77 -8.93 -10.34
CA GLN A 124 10.12 -8.46 -10.59
C GLN A 124 10.98 -8.47 -9.31
N THR A 125 10.44 -8.00 -8.19
CA THR A 125 11.17 -8.00 -6.92
C THR A 125 11.39 -9.42 -6.40
N LEU A 126 10.40 -10.30 -6.54
CA LEU A 126 10.52 -11.71 -6.19
C LEU A 126 11.61 -12.40 -7.01
N TRP A 127 11.70 -12.11 -8.30
CA TRP A 127 12.73 -12.70 -9.17
C TRP A 127 14.13 -12.28 -8.75
N VAL A 128 14.34 -11.00 -8.49
CA VAL A 128 15.64 -10.47 -8.04
C VAL A 128 16.05 -11.08 -6.70
N VAL A 129 15.13 -11.14 -5.72
CA VAL A 129 15.40 -11.73 -4.41
C VAL A 129 15.68 -13.22 -4.52
N ALA A 130 14.88 -13.96 -5.31
CA ALA A 130 15.07 -15.39 -5.52
C ALA A 130 16.44 -15.69 -6.13
N MET A 131 16.83 -14.97 -7.19
CA MET A 131 18.15 -15.14 -7.81
C MET A 131 19.28 -14.79 -6.85
N SER A 132 19.14 -13.72 -6.07
CA SER A 132 20.12 -13.34 -5.04
C SER A 132 20.30 -14.45 -4.00
N TYR A 133 19.20 -15.07 -3.57
CA TYR A 133 19.23 -16.16 -2.60
C TYR A 133 19.86 -17.43 -3.17
N VAL A 134 19.53 -17.79 -4.41
CA VAL A 134 20.12 -18.94 -5.11
C VAL A 134 21.64 -18.77 -5.23
N VAL A 135 22.10 -17.63 -5.75
CA VAL A 135 23.53 -17.35 -5.90
C VAL A 135 24.23 -17.30 -4.54
N GLY A 136 23.63 -16.64 -3.56
CA GLY A 136 24.17 -16.55 -2.20
C GLY A 136 24.34 -17.92 -1.54
N VAL A 137 23.34 -18.79 -1.62
CA VAL A 137 23.40 -20.15 -1.05
C VAL A 137 24.41 -21.01 -1.81
N LEU A 138 24.45 -20.92 -3.14
CA LEU A 138 25.41 -21.68 -3.96
C LEU A 138 26.87 -21.32 -3.66
N ILE A 139 27.15 -20.08 -3.27
CA ILE A 139 28.51 -19.64 -2.87
C ILE A 139 28.78 -19.95 -1.40
N ALA A 140 27.79 -19.75 -0.52
CA ALA A 140 27.96 -19.96 0.91
C ALA A 140 28.14 -21.44 1.28
N LEU A 141 27.44 -22.35 0.60
CA LEU A 141 27.48 -23.78 0.92
C LEU A 141 28.88 -24.39 0.69
N PRO A 142 29.58 -24.15 -0.44
CA PRO A 142 30.94 -24.67 -0.64
C PRO A 142 32.00 -24.00 0.24
N ILE A 143 31.84 -22.73 0.60
CA ILE A 143 32.80 -22.02 1.47
C ILE A 143 32.65 -22.48 2.94
N GLY A 144 31.43 -22.85 3.36
CA GLY A 144 31.14 -23.20 4.74
C GLY A 144 31.43 -24.66 5.12
N ILE A 145 31.60 -25.56 4.15
CA ILE A 145 31.98 -26.98 4.34
C ILE A 145 33.49 -27.11 4.18
#